data_AF-A0A8J7KSE1-F1
#
_entry.id   AF-A0A8J7KSE1-F1
#
_cell.length_a   1.000
_cell.length_b   1.000
_cell.length_c   1.000
_cell.angle_alpha   90.00
_cell.angle_beta   90.00
_cell.angle_gamma   90.00
#
_symmetry.space_group_name_H-M   'P 1'
#
loop_
_entity.id
_entity.type
_entity.pdbx_description
1 polymer ?
#
loop_
_entity_poly.entity_id
_entity_poly.type
_entity_poly.pdbx_seq_one_letter_code
_entity_poly.pdbx_strand_id
1 'polypeptide(L)'
;MYLDSNLITRFRNVMLGNNSYVINMYKNHEGKNKWNVICSAMDWIEVSVNGIQYIDFKHPSQHMRSLNVMQFICALDIIIEGIKQLCRVFQIKYLYTNNKEIFQTEWSDDIYFKHIRAAFGTHPVNLKDLNPSSEIKYYASWSTDKMGKDFTVIMYSNSLEIESYEMNIEIEELFAYTEKRYRLLEKIIVEINKRYKDFRAEKKNIEIRKGKTLNEEVQILLEENKKRYGKYGYHMELKK
;
A
#
# COMPACT_ATOMS: atom_id res chain seq x y z
N MET A 1 -19.40 0.68 -5.19
CA MET A 1 -18.18 1.48 -5.47
C MET A 1 -16.99 0.56 -5.61
N TYR A 2 -16.00 0.95 -6.40
CA TYR A 2 -14.82 0.12 -6.69
C TYR A 2 -13.58 1.01 -6.84
N LEU A 3 -12.43 0.45 -6.45
CA LEU A 3 -11.13 1.04 -6.75
C LEU A 3 -10.74 0.66 -8.18
N ASP A 4 -10.08 1.57 -8.92
CA ASP A 4 -9.65 1.31 -10.29
C ASP A 4 -8.55 0.24 -10.36
N SER A 5 -8.90 -0.98 -10.73
CA SER A 5 -7.97 -2.11 -10.86
C SER A 5 -6.93 -1.90 -11.96
N ASN A 6 -7.16 -1.00 -12.92
CA ASN A 6 -6.18 -0.69 -13.94
C ASN A 6 -4.98 0.06 -13.35
N LEU A 7 -5.16 0.80 -12.27
CA LEU A 7 -4.06 1.55 -11.65
C LEU A 7 -2.98 0.62 -11.09
N ILE A 8 -3.36 -0.42 -10.34
CA ILE A 8 -2.38 -1.40 -9.81
C ILE A 8 -1.76 -2.22 -10.94
N THR A 9 -2.52 -2.56 -11.97
CA THR A 9 -2.01 -3.24 -13.17
C THR A 9 -0.94 -2.39 -13.87
N ARG A 10 -1.23 -1.10 -14.10
CA ARG A 10 -0.29 -0.14 -14.69
C ARG A 10 0.94 0.04 -13.81
N PHE A 11 0.76 0.11 -12.50
CA PHE A 11 1.87 0.17 -11.55
C PHE A 11 2.79 -1.05 -11.67
N ARG A 12 2.23 -2.27 -11.66
CA ARG A 12 2.97 -3.53 -11.82
C ARG A 12 3.73 -3.56 -13.14
N ASN A 13 3.12 -3.15 -14.24
CA ASN A 13 3.77 -3.07 -15.54
C ASN A 13 4.99 -2.12 -15.54
N VAL A 14 4.92 -0.98 -14.83
CA VAL A 14 6.05 -0.06 -14.71
C VAL A 14 7.16 -0.65 -13.83
N MET A 15 6.82 -1.35 -12.76
CA MET A 15 7.82 -1.99 -11.88
C MET A 15 8.56 -3.14 -12.56
N LEU A 16 7.86 -3.94 -13.38
CA LEU A 16 8.43 -5.09 -14.09
C LEU A 16 9.06 -4.70 -15.44
N GLY A 17 8.61 -3.60 -16.04
CA GLY A 17 9.09 -3.09 -17.31
C GLY A 17 10.45 -2.38 -17.20
N ASN A 18 10.70 -1.43 -18.11
CA ASN A 18 11.89 -0.57 -18.11
C ASN A 18 13.22 -1.36 -18.06
N ASN A 19 13.31 -2.47 -18.82
CA ASN A 19 14.48 -3.36 -18.85
C ASN A 19 14.93 -3.81 -17.44
N SER A 20 13.95 -4.15 -16.59
CA SER A 20 14.21 -4.60 -15.22
C SER A 20 14.97 -3.57 -14.36
N TYR A 21 14.84 -2.28 -14.67
CA TYR A 21 15.51 -1.20 -13.95
C TYR A 21 15.22 -1.24 -12.45
N VAL A 22 13.94 -1.32 -12.06
CA VAL A 22 13.53 -1.24 -10.65
C VAL A 22 14.12 -2.41 -9.85
N ILE A 23 13.98 -3.64 -10.33
CA ILE A 23 14.56 -4.79 -9.63
C ILE A 23 16.08 -4.70 -9.52
N ASN A 24 16.78 -4.23 -10.55
CA ASN A 24 18.24 -4.05 -10.49
C ASN A 24 18.65 -3.00 -9.46
N MET A 25 17.95 -1.87 -9.40
CA MET A 25 18.23 -0.78 -8.47
C MET A 25 17.84 -1.09 -7.01
N TYR A 26 16.80 -1.91 -6.81
CA TYR A 26 16.19 -2.13 -5.49
C TYR A 26 16.44 -3.53 -4.91
N LYS A 27 17.01 -4.49 -5.66
CA LYS A 27 17.38 -5.82 -5.13
C LYS A 27 18.48 -5.75 -4.08
N ASN A 28 19.40 -4.80 -4.20
CA ASN A 28 20.38 -4.49 -3.17
C ASN A 28 20.56 -2.97 -3.09
N HIS A 29 19.74 -2.32 -2.29
CA HIS A 29 19.76 -0.89 -2.09
C HIS A 29 20.11 -0.61 -0.62
N GLU A 30 21.26 0.01 -0.39
CA GLU A 30 21.81 0.26 0.95
C GLU A 30 21.96 -1.04 1.78
N GLY A 31 22.40 -2.14 1.14
CA GLY A 31 22.59 -3.44 1.80
C GLY A 31 21.29 -4.20 2.07
N LYS A 32 20.14 -3.69 1.62
CA LYS A 32 18.81 -4.29 1.86
C LYS A 32 18.11 -4.62 0.55
N ASN A 33 17.36 -5.72 0.56
CA ASN A 33 16.51 -6.10 -0.57
C ASN A 33 15.16 -5.36 -0.50
N LYS A 34 15.15 -4.13 -1.03
CA LYS A 34 13.93 -3.31 -1.12
C LYS A 34 12.98 -3.81 -2.21
N TRP A 35 13.46 -4.59 -3.20
CA TRP A 35 12.62 -5.23 -4.22
C TRP A 35 11.55 -6.15 -3.62
N ASN A 36 11.90 -6.94 -2.60
CA ASN A 36 10.92 -7.82 -1.95
C ASN A 36 9.77 -7.03 -1.28
N VAL A 37 10.06 -5.84 -0.75
CA VAL A 37 9.02 -4.95 -0.20
C VAL A 37 8.09 -4.45 -1.29
N ILE A 38 8.65 -4.11 -2.46
CA ILE A 38 7.86 -3.69 -3.63
C ILE A 38 6.94 -4.81 -4.11
N CYS A 39 7.46 -6.05 -4.28
CA CYS A 39 6.64 -7.20 -4.67
C CYS A 39 5.51 -7.46 -3.67
N SER A 40 5.84 -7.55 -2.38
CA SER A 40 4.83 -7.82 -1.34
C SER A 40 3.73 -6.75 -1.33
N ALA A 41 4.09 -5.47 -1.42
CA ALA A 41 3.12 -4.39 -1.50
C ALA A 41 2.25 -4.47 -2.77
N MET A 42 2.83 -4.77 -3.93
CA MET A 42 2.06 -4.94 -5.18
C MET A 42 1.05 -6.08 -5.08
N ASP A 43 1.49 -7.25 -4.62
CA ASP A 43 0.66 -8.45 -4.57
C ASP A 43 -0.52 -8.24 -3.63
N TRP A 44 -0.28 -7.69 -2.43
CA TRP A 44 -1.34 -7.44 -1.46
C TRP A 44 -2.26 -6.28 -1.83
N ILE A 45 -1.76 -5.21 -2.46
CA ILE A 45 -2.63 -4.16 -3.01
C ILE A 45 -3.54 -4.74 -4.09
N GLU A 46 -3.01 -5.56 -5.00
CA GLU A 46 -3.79 -6.16 -6.09
C GLU A 46 -4.88 -7.10 -5.57
N VAL A 47 -4.52 -7.98 -4.63
CA VAL A 47 -5.49 -8.87 -3.96
C VAL A 47 -6.60 -8.07 -3.31
N SER A 48 -6.28 -7.03 -2.54
CA SER A 48 -7.29 -6.23 -1.85
C SER A 48 -8.17 -5.44 -2.82
N VAL A 49 -7.58 -4.75 -3.81
CA VAL A 49 -8.33 -3.95 -4.80
C VAL A 49 -9.30 -4.82 -5.58
N ASN A 50 -8.86 -5.99 -6.04
CA ASN A 50 -9.70 -6.89 -6.83
C ASN A 50 -10.65 -7.71 -5.95
N GLY A 51 -10.30 -7.97 -4.70
CA GLY A 51 -11.05 -8.84 -3.77
C GLY A 51 -12.22 -8.15 -3.07
N ILE A 52 -12.13 -6.85 -2.78
CA ILE A 52 -13.13 -6.10 -2.01
C ILE A 52 -14.55 -6.20 -2.60
N GLN A 53 -14.67 -6.22 -3.93
CA GLN A 53 -15.98 -6.28 -4.61
C GLN A 53 -16.77 -7.57 -4.34
N TYR A 54 -16.10 -8.62 -3.86
CA TYR A 54 -16.72 -9.92 -3.57
C TYR A 54 -17.17 -10.07 -2.11
N ILE A 55 -17.02 -9.03 -1.29
CA ILE A 55 -17.43 -9.04 0.11
C ILE A 55 -18.95 -8.83 0.20
N ASP A 56 -19.66 -9.77 0.82
CA ASP A 56 -21.13 -9.76 0.91
C ASP A 56 -21.64 -9.03 2.16
N PHE A 57 -21.89 -7.72 2.04
CA PHE A 57 -22.48 -6.94 3.12
C PHE A 57 -23.95 -7.28 3.43
N LYS A 58 -24.63 -8.05 2.59
CA LYS A 58 -26.07 -8.38 2.74
C LYS A 58 -26.32 -9.82 3.15
N HIS A 59 -25.29 -10.50 3.62
CA HIS A 59 -25.39 -11.89 4.04
C HIS A 59 -26.52 -12.07 5.08
N PRO A 60 -27.36 -13.13 5.01
CA PRO A 60 -28.50 -13.30 5.92
C PRO A 60 -28.11 -13.34 7.42
N SER A 61 -27.00 -14.02 7.73
CA SER A 61 -26.42 -14.06 9.08
C SER A 61 -25.76 -12.73 9.45
N GLN A 62 -26.21 -12.15 10.57
CA GLN A 62 -25.61 -10.94 11.14
C GLN A 62 -24.14 -11.12 11.51
N HIS A 63 -23.75 -12.29 12.04
CA HIS A 63 -22.36 -12.56 12.38
C HIS A 63 -21.46 -12.54 11.14
N MET A 64 -21.97 -13.09 10.03
CA MET A 64 -21.25 -13.04 8.75
C MET A 64 -21.14 -11.62 8.22
N ARG A 65 -22.19 -10.78 8.34
CA ARG A 65 -22.09 -9.37 7.99
C ARG A 65 -21.01 -8.66 8.80
N SER A 66 -20.95 -8.88 10.12
CA SER A 66 -19.91 -8.30 10.96
C SER A 66 -18.50 -8.76 10.55
N LEU A 67 -18.32 -10.04 10.24
CA LEU A 67 -17.05 -10.57 9.72
C LEU A 67 -16.68 -9.98 8.35
N ASN A 68 -17.66 -9.78 7.47
CA ASN A 68 -17.47 -9.18 6.16
C ASN A 68 -17.04 -7.71 6.26
N VAL A 69 -17.58 -6.95 7.22
CA VAL A 69 -17.11 -5.58 7.53
C VAL A 69 -15.66 -5.58 8.03
N MET A 70 -15.31 -6.49 8.95
CA MET A 70 -13.93 -6.64 9.42
C MET A 70 -12.99 -6.96 8.25
N GLN A 71 -13.36 -7.91 7.39
CA GLN A 71 -12.58 -8.27 6.20
C GLN A 71 -12.40 -7.08 5.26
N PHE A 72 -13.46 -6.30 5.03
CA PHE A 72 -13.41 -5.11 4.20
C PHE A 72 -12.43 -4.07 4.74
N ILE A 73 -12.54 -3.71 6.02
CA ILE A 73 -11.66 -2.73 6.65
C ILE A 73 -10.20 -3.20 6.64
N CYS A 74 -9.96 -4.49 6.89
CA CYS A 74 -8.62 -5.07 6.78
C CYS A 74 -8.07 -5.00 5.35
N ALA A 75 -8.89 -5.26 4.33
CA ALA A 75 -8.47 -5.16 2.93
C ALA A 75 -8.08 -3.71 2.56
N LEU A 76 -8.84 -2.71 3.05
CA LEU A 76 -8.49 -1.29 2.88
C LEU A 76 -7.17 -0.94 3.58
N ASP A 77 -6.97 -1.38 4.83
CA ASP A 77 -5.74 -1.15 5.60
C ASP A 77 -4.51 -1.75 4.90
N ILE A 78 -4.65 -2.96 4.33
CA ILE A 78 -3.61 -3.60 3.51
C ILE A 78 -3.21 -2.72 2.33
N ILE A 79 -4.17 -2.11 1.62
CA ILE A 79 -3.88 -1.20 0.50
C ILE A 79 -3.06 -0.01 0.99
N ILE A 80 -3.49 0.61 2.09
CA ILE A 80 -2.88 1.82 2.65
C ILE A 80 -1.46 1.56 3.15
N GLU A 81 -1.25 0.48 3.90
CA GLU A 81 0.07 0.09 4.39
C GLU A 81 0.99 -0.29 3.22
N GLY A 82 0.48 -0.99 2.20
CA GLY A 82 1.21 -1.23 0.96
C GLY A 82 1.70 0.07 0.31
N ILE A 83 0.83 1.07 0.16
CA ILE A 83 1.18 2.38 -0.41
C ILE A 83 2.23 3.10 0.45
N LYS A 84 2.07 3.12 1.77
CA LYS A 84 3.05 3.73 2.69
C LYS A 84 4.42 3.08 2.57
N GLN A 85 4.47 1.74 2.47
CA GLN A 85 5.73 1.02 2.23
C GLN A 85 6.36 1.39 0.89
N LEU A 86 5.56 1.51 -0.18
CA LEU A 86 6.06 1.94 -1.49
C LEU A 86 6.60 3.38 -1.42
N CYS A 87 5.87 4.32 -0.82
CA CYS A 87 6.34 5.69 -0.57
C CYS A 87 7.68 5.70 0.18
N ARG A 88 7.81 4.89 1.24
CA ARG A 88 9.06 4.75 2.01
C ARG A 88 10.20 4.20 1.16
N VAL A 89 9.99 3.14 0.40
CA VAL A 89 11.01 2.50 -0.44
C VAL A 89 11.51 3.46 -1.52
N PHE A 90 10.59 4.19 -2.16
CA PHE A 90 10.92 5.12 -3.23
C PHE A 90 11.29 6.53 -2.73
N GLN A 91 11.32 6.75 -1.41
CA GLN A 91 11.60 8.03 -0.77
C GLN A 91 10.67 9.15 -1.25
N ILE A 92 9.40 8.81 -1.47
CA ILE A 92 8.35 9.75 -1.85
C ILE A 92 7.60 10.17 -0.58
N LYS A 93 7.48 11.48 -0.36
CA LYS A 93 6.79 12.04 0.81
C LYS A 93 5.33 11.56 0.85
N TYR A 94 4.94 10.93 1.96
CA TYR A 94 3.53 10.64 2.24
C TYR A 94 2.81 11.95 2.60
N LEU A 95 1.78 12.30 1.83
CA LEU A 95 1.16 13.63 1.89
C LEU A 95 -0.01 13.74 2.87
N TYR A 96 -0.43 12.62 3.48
CA TYR A 96 -1.71 12.55 4.21
C TYR A 96 -1.60 12.40 5.73
N THR A 97 -0.39 12.53 6.32
CA THR A 97 -0.15 12.32 7.76
C THR A 97 -1.13 13.10 8.66
N ASN A 98 -1.47 14.33 8.28
CA ASN A 98 -2.35 15.22 9.04
C ASN A 98 -3.64 15.58 8.29
N ASN A 99 -4.00 14.81 7.26
CA ASN A 99 -5.22 15.07 6.48
C ASN A 99 -6.46 14.82 7.35
N LYS A 100 -7.49 15.67 7.25
CA LYS A 100 -8.78 15.54 7.97
C LYS A 100 -9.98 15.71 7.03
N GLU A 101 -9.76 15.55 5.73
CA GLU A 101 -10.73 15.96 4.71
C GLU A 101 -11.86 14.96 4.56
N ILE A 102 -11.67 13.70 4.99
CA ILE A 102 -12.63 12.63 4.73
C ILE A 102 -13.59 12.46 5.91
N PHE A 103 -13.05 12.14 7.10
CA PHE A 103 -13.91 11.81 8.24
C PHE A 103 -14.31 13.03 9.07
N GLN A 104 -13.71 14.21 8.79
CA GLN A 104 -14.04 15.50 9.41
C GLN A 104 -14.06 15.46 10.94
N THR A 105 -13.16 14.67 11.54
CA THR A 105 -13.00 14.57 12.99
C THR A 105 -11.88 15.47 13.48
N GLU A 106 -11.75 15.60 14.80
CA GLU A 106 -10.60 16.27 15.41
C GLU A 106 -9.26 15.56 15.15
N TRP A 107 -9.28 14.29 14.74
CA TRP A 107 -8.07 13.52 14.42
C TRP A 107 -7.77 13.52 12.93
N SER A 108 -6.51 13.24 12.58
CA SER A 108 -6.19 12.96 11.19
C SER A 108 -6.90 11.69 10.73
N ASP A 109 -7.25 11.64 9.45
CA ASP A 109 -7.95 10.52 8.85
C ASP A 109 -7.18 9.20 9.05
N ASP A 110 -5.84 9.25 9.08
CA ASP A 110 -5.00 8.07 9.37
C ASP A 110 -5.10 7.57 10.82
N ILE A 111 -5.28 8.48 11.77
CA ILE A 111 -5.49 8.13 13.17
C ILE A 111 -6.91 7.60 13.34
N TYR A 112 -7.91 8.29 12.77
CA TYR A 112 -9.30 7.89 12.88
C TYR A 112 -9.58 6.54 12.20
N PHE A 113 -9.02 6.30 11.01
CA PHE A 113 -9.16 4.99 10.35
C PHE A 113 -8.53 3.84 11.15
N LYS A 114 -7.40 4.07 11.84
CA LYS A 114 -6.84 3.07 12.76
C LYS A 114 -7.79 2.77 13.92
N HIS A 115 -8.50 3.79 14.41
CA HIS A 115 -9.51 3.61 15.45
C HIS A 115 -10.72 2.82 14.92
N ILE A 116 -11.21 3.13 13.71
CA ILE A 116 -12.23 2.32 13.01
C ILE A 116 -11.78 0.85 12.92
N ARG A 117 -10.57 0.59 12.40
CA ARG A 117 -10.02 -0.78 12.27
C ARG A 117 -9.97 -1.52 13.60
N ALA A 118 -9.63 -0.82 14.68
CA ALA A 118 -9.59 -1.40 16.01
C ALA A 118 -11.00 -1.75 16.51
N ALA A 119 -11.94 -0.81 16.41
CA ALA A 119 -13.32 -0.96 16.90
C ALA A 119 -14.14 -1.98 16.11
N PHE A 120 -14.01 -2.00 14.77
CA PHE A 120 -14.80 -2.85 13.89
C PHE A 120 -14.20 -4.24 13.61
N GLY A 121 -13.15 -4.65 14.34
CA GLY A 121 -12.79 -6.07 14.35
C GLY A 121 -11.42 -6.46 14.88
N THR A 122 -10.38 -5.65 14.67
CA THR A 122 -9.01 -6.14 14.95
C THR A 122 -8.64 -6.14 16.43
N HIS A 123 -9.13 -5.17 17.20
CA HIS A 123 -8.84 -5.03 18.63
C HIS A 123 -10.04 -4.52 19.45
N PRO A 124 -11.26 -5.08 19.27
CA PRO A 124 -12.48 -4.49 19.80
C PRO A 124 -12.55 -4.52 21.34
N VAL A 125 -11.73 -5.33 22.01
CA VAL A 125 -11.85 -5.59 23.46
C VAL A 125 -10.80 -4.86 24.33
N ASN A 126 -10.03 -3.91 23.79
CA ASN A 126 -9.10 -3.08 24.57
C ASN A 126 -8.75 -1.79 23.82
N LEU A 127 -9.77 -1.00 23.52
CA LEU A 127 -9.63 0.25 22.78
C LEU A 127 -9.21 1.35 23.74
N LYS A 128 -8.25 2.16 23.32
CA LYS A 128 -7.93 3.40 24.02
C LYS A 128 -8.93 4.47 23.60
N ASP A 129 -9.26 5.34 24.54
CA ASP A 129 -9.84 6.62 24.22
C ASP A 129 -8.97 7.35 23.19
N LEU A 130 -9.62 8.14 22.34
CA LEU A 130 -8.96 8.95 21.34
C LEU A 130 -8.20 10.14 21.96
N ASN A 131 -8.51 10.48 23.21
CA ASN A 131 -7.62 11.28 24.06
C ASN A 131 -6.49 10.39 24.63
N PRO A 132 -5.21 10.55 24.20
CA PRO A 132 -4.12 9.68 24.65
C PRO A 132 -3.80 9.78 26.15
N SER A 133 -4.19 10.88 26.79
CA SER A 133 -3.99 11.12 28.22
C SER A 133 -5.09 10.52 29.09
N SER A 134 -6.15 10.01 28.46
CA SER A 134 -7.25 9.37 29.16
C SER A 134 -6.91 7.93 29.53
N GLU A 135 -7.26 7.54 30.76
CA GLU A 135 -7.17 6.16 31.23
C GLU A 135 -8.39 5.32 30.83
N ILE A 136 -9.39 5.95 30.21
CA ILE A 136 -10.64 5.31 29.79
C ILE A 136 -10.36 4.26 28.72
N LYS A 137 -10.99 3.11 28.89
CA LYS A 137 -10.97 2.00 27.94
C LYS A 137 -12.35 1.80 27.36
N TYR A 138 -12.37 1.47 26.08
CA TYR A 138 -13.59 1.09 25.38
C TYR A 138 -13.54 -0.35 24.90
N TYR A 139 -14.72 -0.96 24.83
CA TYR A 139 -14.96 -2.29 24.29
C TYR A 139 -16.06 -2.18 23.25
N ALA A 140 -15.80 -2.57 22.00
CA ALA A 140 -16.75 -2.46 20.90
C ALA A 140 -17.64 -3.71 20.80
N SER A 141 -18.92 -3.51 20.49
CA SER A 141 -19.84 -4.58 20.11
C SER A 141 -19.52 -5.15 18.72
N TRP A 142 -20.27 -6.18 18.32
CA TRP A 142 -20.34 -6.58 16.91
C TRP A 142 -20.97 -5.47 16.07
N SER A 143 -20.57 -5.36 14.80
CA SER A 143 -21.07 -4.33 13.89
C SER A 143 -22.43 -4.68 13.28
N THR A 144 -23.34 -3.72 13.19
CA THR A 144 -24.70 -3.92 12.67
C THR A 144 -25.13 -2.84 11.68
N ASP A 145 -25.90 -3.24 10.67
CA ASP A 145 -26.56 -2.41 9.67
C ASP A 145 -27.97 -1.95 10.10
N LYS A 146 -28.37 -2.25 11.34
CA LYS A 146 -29.75 -2.01 11.83
C LYS A 146 -29.98 -0.66 12.49
N MET A 147 -28.94 0.16 12.64
CA MET A 147 -28.98 1.44 13.38
C MET A 147 -29.04 2.68 12.46
N GLY A 148 -29.51 2.51 11.22
CA GLY A 148 -29.77 3.63 10.29
C GLY A 148 -28.53 4.19 9.58
N LYS A 149 -27.39 3.52 9.72
CA LYS A 149 -26.10 3.79 9.06
C LYS A 149 -25.62 2.52 8.38
N ASP A 150 -24.63 2.62 7.48
CA ASP A 150 -24.10 1.43 6.79
C ASP A 150 -23.68 0.37 7.81
N PHE A 151 -22.84 0.73 8.78
CA PHE A 151 -22.57 -0.10 9.95
C PHE A 151 -22.29 0.72 11.22
N THR A 152 -22.72 0.18 12.35
CA THR A 152 -22.56 0.78 13.69
C THR A 152 -22.01 -0.24 14.67
N VAL A 153 -21.16 0.20 15.59
CA VAL A 153 -20.79 -0.53 16.82
C VAL A 153 -21.14 0.32 18.04
N ILE A 154 -21.51 -0.33 19.14
CA ILE A 154 -21.63 0.32 20.45
C ILE A 154 -20.28 0.23 21.15
N MET A 155 -19.80 1.37 21.64
CA MET A 155 -18.55 1.52 22.37
C MET A 155 -18.85 1.54 23.87
N TYR A 156 -18.65 0.41 24.55
CA TYR A 156 -18.85 0.26 25.98
C TYR A 156 -17.67 0.85 26.75
N SER A 157 -17.90 1.80 27.65
CA SER A 157 -16.88 2.36 28.52
C SER A 157 -16.55 1.41 29.69
N ASN A 158 -15.31 1.44 30.18
CA ASN A 158 -14.94 0.82 31.45
C ASN A 158 -15.24 1.70 32.67
N SER A 159 -15.66 2.95 32.47
CA SER A 159 -15.99 3.90 33.53
C SER A 159 -17.50 3.90 33.80
N LEU A 160 -17.88 3.96 35.09
CA LEU A 160 -19.28 4.09 35.51
C LEU A 160 -19.86 5.49 35.23
N GLU A 161 -19.00 6.49 35.01
CA GLU A 161 -19.40 7.89 34.81
C GLU A 161 -19.59 8.24 33.33
N ILE A 162 -19.25 7.32 32.42
CA ILE A 162 -19.21 7.57 30.98
C ILE A 162 -20.15 6.60 30.29
N GLU A 163 -21.17 7.15 29.66
CA GLU A 163 -22.12 6.37 28.90
C GLU A 163 -21.48 5.72 27.68
N SER A 164 -22.07 4.60 27.26
CA SER A 164 -21.69 3.98 25.99
C SER A 164 -22.17 4.85 24.84
N TYR A 165 -21.42 4.87 23.73
CA TYR A 165 -21.78 5.66 22.56
C TYR A 165 -21.76 4.83 21.28
N GLU A 166 -22.46 5.31 20.25
CA GLU A 166 -22.48 4.68 18.93
C GLU A 166 -21.34 5.21 18.06
N MET A 167 -20.54 4.30 17.50
CA MET A 167 -19.58 4.62 16.46
C MET A 167 -20.08 4.10 15.13
N ASN A 168 -20.28 5.02 14.19
CA ASN A 168 -20.82 4.76 12.86
C ASN A 168 -19.71 4.79 11.82
N ILE A 169 -19.86 3.99 10.76
CA ILE A 169 -19.06 4.10 9.54
C ILE A 169 -19.98 4.19 8.33
N GLU A 170 -19.56 4.97 7.34
CA GLU A 170 -20.12 5.00 6.00
C GLU A 170 -19.12 4.33 5.04
N ILE A 171 -19.58 3.38 4.24
CA ILE A 171 -18.72 2.68 3.27
C ILE A 171 -18.16 3.69 2.25
N GLU A 172 -18.93 4.71 1.93
CA GLU A 172 -18.54 5.82 1.05
C GLU A 172 -17.28 6.56 1.52
N GLU A 173 -17.23 6.92 2.80
CA GLU A 173 -16.08 7.62 3.39
C GLU A 173 -14.84 6.71 3.42
N LEU A 174 -15.01 5.43 3.75
CA LEU A 174 -13.92 4.46 3.79
C LEU A 174 -13.26 4.25 2.41
N PHE A 175 -14.07 4.21 1.35
CA PHE A 175 -13.57 4.19 -0.02
C PHE A 175 -12.90 5.49 -0.41
N ALA A 176 -13.49 6.64 -0.12
CA ALA A 176 -12.90 7.94 -0.44
C ALA A 176 -11.53 8.11 0.26
N TYR A 177 -11.44 7.72 1.53
CA TYR A 177 -10.21 7.65 2.31
C TYR A 177 -9.14 6.79 1.65
N THR A 178 -9.52 5.59 1.21
CA THR A 178 -8.61 4.61 0.59
C THR A 178 -8.19 5.03 -0.81
N GLU A 179 -9.13 5.46 -1.65
CA GLU A 179 -8.89 5.88 -3.03
C GLU A 179 -7.91 7.05 -3.09
N LYS A 180 -8.07 8.04 -2.20
CA LYS A 180 -7.18 9.19 -2.12
C LYS A 180 -5.73 8.78 -1.87
N ARG A 181 -5.50 7.76 -1.04
CA ARG A 181 -4.17 7.18 -0.78
C ARG A 181 -3.71 6.32 -1.95
N TYR A 182 -4.60 5.51 -2.51
CA TYR A 182 -4.34 4.63 -3.65
C TYR A 182 -3.84 5.39 -4.88
N ARG A 183 -4.34 6.60 -5.12
CA ARG A 183 -3.86 7.49 -6.18
C ARG A 183 -2.40 7.94 -6.03
N LEU A 184 -1.74 7.73 -4.88
CA LEU A 184 -0.29 7.92 -4.76
C LEU A 184 0.50 7.00 -5.69
N LEU A 185 -0.05 5.85 -6.10
CA LEU A 185 0.58 4.98 -7.10
C LEU A 185 0.88 5.74 -8.41
N GLU A 186 0.04 6.70 -8.80
CA GLU A 186 0.27 7.53 -9.99
C GLU A 186 1.53 8.38 -9.83
N LYS A 187 1.71 9.01 -8.66
CA LYS A 187 2.91 9.79 -8.36
C LYS A 187 4.16 8.92 -8.35
N ILE A 188 4.06 7.70 -7.81
CA ILE A 188 5.17 6.75 -7.79
C ILE A 188 5.52 6.31 -9.23
N ILE A 189 4.53 6.02 -10.08
CA ILE A 189 4.74 5.68 -11.49
C ILE A 189 5.51 6.79 -12.21
N VAL A 190 5.05 8.04 -12.06
CA VAL A 190 5.68 9.21 -12.71
C VAL A 190 7.14 9.34 -12.27
N GLU A 191 7.39 9.25 -10.96
CA GLU A 191 8.74 9.37 -10.39
C GLU A 191 9.67 8.25 -10.87
N ILE A 192 9.19 7.01 -10.94
CA ILE A 192 10.01 5.88 -11.39
C ILE A 192 10.35 5.97 -12.88
N ASN A 193 9.39 6.38 -13.71
CA ASN A 193 9.67 6.61 -15.13
C ASN A 193 10.66 7.75 -15.35
N LYS A 194 10.58 8.82 -14.54
CA LYS A 194 11.58 9.90 -14.56
C LYS A 194 12.96 9.38 -14.20
N ARG A 195 13.12 8.68 -13.07
CA ARG A 195 14.40 8.09 -12.63
C ARG A 195 15.00 7.15 -13.67
N TYR A 196 14.15 6.34 -14.33
CA TYR A 196 14.60 5.47 -15.41
C TYR A 196 15.07 6.27 -16.65
N LYS A 197 14.35 7.33 -17.03
CA LYS A 197 14.76 8.20 -18.13
C LYS A 197 16.12 8.85 -17.85
N ASP A 198 16.32 9.36 -16.63
CA ASP A 198 17.56 9.99 -16.20
C ASP A 198 18.71 8.98 -16.19
N PHE A 199 18.48 7.78 -15.64
CA PHE A 199 19.45 6.68 -15.68
C PHE A 199 19.86 6.33 -17.12
N ARG A 200 18.90 6.23 -18.06
CA ARG A 200 19.22 5.95 -19.47
C ARG A 200 20.05 7.07 -20.10
N ALA A 201 19.73 8.33 -19.81
CA ALA A 201 20.48 9.47 -20.32
C ALA A 201 21.93 9.46 -19.79
N GLU A 202 22.11 9.21 -18.49
CA GLU A 202 23.43 9.05 -17.88
C GLU A 202 24.22 7.92 -18.55
N LYS A 203 23.62 6.72 -18.67
CA LYS A 203 24.32 5.57 -19.25
C LYS A 203 24.66 5.77 -20.73
N LYS A 204 23.84 6.47 -21.52
CA LYS A 204 24.16 6.76 -22.93
C LYS A 204 25.43 7.59 -23.11
N ASN A 205 25.76 8.44 -22.15
CA ASN A 205 26.94 9.30 -22.21
C ASN A 205 28.23 8.60 -21.74
N ILE A 206 28.13 7.38 -21.21
CA ILE A 206 29.30 6.60 -20.79
C ILE A 206 29.80 5.81 -22.00
N GLU A 207 30.94 6.24 -22.54
CA GLU A 207 31.64 5.55 -23.62
C GLU A 207 32.09 4.15 -23.18
N ILE A 208 31.91 3.16 -24.05
CA ILE A 208 32.37 1.80 -23.82
C ILE A 208 33.78 1.69 -24.38
N ARG A 209 34.74 1.32 -23.53
CA ARG A 209 36.12 1.10 -23.95
C ARG A 209 36.17 -0.01 -25.02
N LYS A 210 36.99 0.20 -26.05
CA LYS A 210 37.29 -0.85 -27.04
C LYS A 210 38.32 -1.83 -26.50
N GLY A 211 38.06 -3.13 -26.72
CA GLY A 211 39.03 -4.18 -26.47
C GLY A 211 40.12 -4.18 -27.54
N LYS A 212 41.30 -4.74 -27.23
CA LYS A 212 42.37 -4.95 -28.22
C LYS A 212 42.17 -6.25 -29.01
N THR A 213 41.36 -7.16 -28.48
CA THR A 213 41.00 -8.44 -29.09
C THR A 213 39.50 -8.66 -29.01
N LEU A 214 38.97 -9.53 -29.87
CA LEU A 214 37.55 -9.91 -29.83
C LEU A 214 37.15 -10.45 -28.45
N ASN A 215 37.99 -11.28 -27.83
CA ASN A 215 37.73 -11.83 -26.49
C ASN A 215 37.69 -10.73 -25.42
N GLU A 216 38.63 -9.79 -25.45
CA GLU A 216 38.64 -8.65 -24.52
C GLU A 216 37.40 -7.76 -24.72
N GLU A 217 37.02 -7.50 -25.96
CA GLU A 217 35.84 -6.70 -26.29
C GLU A 217 34.54 -7.34 -25.81
N VAL A 218 34.39 -8.66 -25.99
CA VAL A 218 33.25 -9.41 -25.45
C VAL A 218 33.19 -9.34 -23.93
N GLN A 219 34.32 -9.46 -23.22
CA GLN A 219 34.35 -9.33 -21.76
C GLN A 219 33.94 -7.92 -21.30
N ILE A 220 34.45 -6.87 -21.97
CA ILE A 220 34.07 -5.49 -21.68
C ILE A 220 32.56 -5.29 -21.86
N LEU A 221 31.98 -5.83 -22.94
CA LEU A 221 30.55 -5.72 -23.20
C LEU A 221 29.71 -6.48 -22.16
N LEU A 222 30.16 -7.65 -21.70
CA LEU A 222 29.50 -8.39 -20.62
C LEU A 222 29.53 -7.62 -19.29
N GLU A 223 30.65 -7.01 -18.94
CA GLU A 223 30.76 -6.16 -17.76
C GLU A 223 29.86 -4.93 -17.85
N GLU A 224 29.85 -4.23 -18.98
CA GLU A 224 28.99 -3.07 -19.21
C GLU A 224 27.51 -3.46 -19.16
N ASN A 225 27.15 -4.60 -19.74
CA ASN A 225 25.80 -5.15 -19.65
C ASN A 225 25.40 -5.41 -18.19
N LYS A 226 26.28 -6.02 -17.38
CA LYS A 226 26.04 -6.25 -15.96
C LYS A 226 25.92 -4.94 -15.16
N LYS A 227 26.75 -3.93 -15.45
CA LYS A 227 26.65 -2.61 -14.79
C LYS A 227 25.35 -1.87 -15.14
N ARG A 228 24.87 -2.02 -16.38
CA ARG A 228 23.72 -1.25 -16.90
C ARG A 228 22.37 -1.95 -16.65
N TYR A 229 22.36 -3.27 -16.70
CA TYR A 229 21.14 -4.09 -16.66
C TYR A 229 21.20 -5.23 -15.64
N GLY A 230 22.25 -5.28 -14.80
CA GLY A 230 22.39 -6.26 -13.75
C GLY A 230 22.32 -7.69 -14.26
N LYS A 231 21.61 -8.54 -13.51
CA LYS A 231 21.39 -9.95 -13.88
C LYS A 231 20.20 -10.15 -14.83
N TYR A 232 19.60 -9.09 -15.36
CA TYR A 232 18.47 -9.15 -16.30
C TYR A 232 18.81 -8.50 -17.66
N GLY A 233 20.09 -8.23 -17.91
CA GLY A 233 20.59 -7.77 -19.21
C GLY A 233 20.68 -8.89 -20.24
N TYR A 234 21.39 -8.60 -21.34
CA TYR A 234 21.67 -9.58 -22.39
C TYR A 234 22.65 -10.64 -21.88
N HIS A 235 22.15 -11.82 -21.52
CA HIS A 235 22.97 -12.97 -21.21
C HIS A 235 22.99 -13.88 -22.42
N MET A 236 24.08 -13.86 -23.17
CA MET A 236 24.41 -14.96 -24.06
C MET A 236 25.42 -15.83 -23.32
N GLU A 237 25.10 -17.12 -23.17
CA GLU A 237 26.11 -18.11 -22.78
C GLU A 237 27.11 -18.21 -23.93
N LEU A 238 28.32 -17.71 -23.71
CA LEU A 238 29.44 -18.02 -24.59
C LEU A 238 29.71 -19.52 -24.42
N LYS A 239 29.21 -20.32 -25.37
CA LYS A 239 29.62 -21.73 -25.46
C LYS A 239 31.14 -21.75 -25.63
N LYS A 240 31.81 -22.35 -24.66
CA LYS A 240 33.25 -22.63 -24.70
C LYS A 240 33.57 -23.62 -25.81
#